data_AF-A0A970SMY2-F1
#
_entry.id   AF-A0A970SMY2-F1
#
_cell.length_a   1.000
_cell.length_b   1.000
_cell.length_c   1.000
_cell.angle_alpha   90.00
_cell.angle_beta   90.00
_cell.angle_gamma   90.00
#
_symmetry.space_group_name_H-M   'P 1'
#
loop_
_entity.id
_entity.type
_entity.pdbx_description
1 polymer ?
#
loop_
_entity_poly.entity_id
_entity_poly.type
_entity_poly.pdbx_seq_one_letter_code
_entity_poly.pdbx_strand_id
1 'polypeptide(L)'
;MSDERMVVQRSSYMSGRGSQEDILKLLDSLEELAENSYSLFGKAWGVDLEEFHMLTNKVRASLPDEVRRATRVANDSDKIVSAAKEEANIIAEKAIDEANRVVEEARQMAAKLIDTSEINRLAKAQAQDIMANAEASAREIRRGADEYARDVLAAMENHLANVMGALQKGREKLEVRISSQQPVEAAIPAGRGIRR
;
A
#
# COMPACT_ATOMS: atom_id res chain seq x y z
N MET A 1 -15.53 -14.95 21.47
CA MET A 1 -16.97 -14.67 21.21
C MET A 1 -17.30 -15.39 19.92
N SER A 2 -17.33 -16.72 20.00
CA SER A 2 -18.57 -17.53 20.04
C SER A 2 -18.94 -17.92 18.62
N ASP A 3 -18.09 -18.75 18.04
CA ASP A 3 -18.38 -19.51 16.83
C ASP A 3 -19.22 -20.71 17.28
N GLU A 4 -20.53 -20.50 17.31
CA GLU A 4 -21.52 -21.50 17.69
C GLU A 4 -21.58 -22.53 16.57
N ARG A 5 -20.67 -23.51 16.66
CA ARG A 5 -20.75 -24.77 15.93
C ARG A 5 -22.07 -25.43 16.32
N MET A 6 -23.11 -25.07 15.59
CA MET A 6 -24.36 -25.81 15.53
C MET A 6 -24.01 -27.15 14.88
N VAL A 7 -23.56 -28.08 15.73
CA VAL A 7 -23.57 -29.50 15.45
C VAL A 7 -25.03 -29.83 15.24
N VAL A 8 -25.46 -29.76 13.99
CA VAL A 8 -26.70 -30.37 13.56
C VAL A 8 -26.49 -31.84 13.84
N GLN A 9 -27.06 -32.28 14.96
CA GLN A 9 -27.30 -33.66 15.29
C GLN A 9 -28.31 -34.16 14.26
N ARG A 10 -27.85 -34.34 13.03
CA ARG A 10 -28.61 -34.89 11.91
C ARG A 10 -28.75 -36.35 12.27
N SER A 11 -29.84 -36.65 12.98
CA SER A 11 -30.20 -37.98 13.42
C SER A 11 -29.95 -38.97 12.29
N SER A 12 -29.20 -40.02 12.60
CA SER A 12 -28.50 -40.93 11.70
C SER A 12 -29.40 -41.88 10.91
N TYR A 13 -30.56 -41.43 10.44
CA TYR A 13 -31.53 -42.25 9.70
C TYR A 13 -31.23 -42.40 8.20
N MET A 14 -30.09 -41.87 7.73
CA MET A 14 -29.76 -41.77 6.31
C MET A 14 -28.90 -42.92 5.79
N SER A 15 -29.19 -44.15 6.24
CA SER A 15 -28.88 -45.33 5.44
C SER A 15 -30.21 -45.83 4.87
N GLY A 16 -30.56 -45.41 3.65
CA GLY A 16 -31.85 -45.72 3.01
C GLY A 16 -32.16 -47.22 2.89
N ARG A 17 -31.18 -48.09 3.12
CA ARG A 17 -31.36 -49.54 3.23
C ARG A 17 -31.70 -49.99 4.66
N GLY A 18 -31.09 -49.38 5.67
CA GLY A 18 -31.36 -49.66 7.08
C GLY A 18 -32.73 -49.15 7.51
N SER A 19 -33.13 -47.94 7.10
CA SER A 19 -34.45 -47.39 7.42
C SER A 19 -35.60 -48.15 6.76
N GLN A 20 -35.39 -48.71 5.56
CA GLN A 20 -36.38 -49.55 4.91
C GLN A 20 -36.57 -50.88 5.66
N GLU A 21 -35.47 -51.51 6.06
CA GLU A 21 -35.50 -52.77 6.83
C GLU A 21 -36.17 -52.57 8.20
N ASP A 22 -35.91 -51.43 8.85
CA ASP A 22 -36.52 -51.08 10.13
C ASP A 22 -38.03 -50.82 10.01
N ILE A 23 -38.50 -50.18 8.94
CA ILE A 23 -39.95 -49.97 8.73
C ILE A 23 -40.66 -51.29 8.43
N LEU A 24 -40.06 -52.20 7.68
CA LEU A 24 -40.64 -53.53 7.44
C LEU A 24 -40.73 -54.34 8.73
N LYS A 25 -39.70 -54.31 9.58
CA LYS A 25 -39.74 -54.93 10.91
C LYS A 25 -40.84 -54.34 11.80
N LEU A 26 -41.03 -53.02 11.78
CA LEU A 26 -42.12 -52.37 12.52
C LEU A 26 -43.50 -52.78 11.99
N LEU A 27 -43.60 -53.00 10.67
CA LEU A 27 -44.82 -53.49 10.04
C LEU A 27 -45.11 -54.94 10.47
N ASP A 28 -44.09 -55.78 10.54
CA ASP A 28 -44.20 -57.17 11.02
C ASP A 28 -44.62 -57.21 12.51
N SER A 29 -44.01 -56.38 13.36
CA SER A 29 -44.41 -56.26 14.77
C SER A 29 -45.85 -55.75 14.95
N LEU A 30 -46.30 -54.87 14.06
CA LEU A 30 -47.66 -54.34 14.05
C LEU A 30 -48.68 -55.40 13.60
N GLU A 31 -48.31 -56.26 12.65
CA GLU A 31 -49.10 -57.42 12.22
C GLU A 31 -49.22 -58.46 13.34
N GLU A 32 -48.12 -58.80 14.01
CA GLU A 32 -48.11 -59.71 15.17
C GLU A 32 -48.95 -59.18 16.34
N LEU A 33 -48.93 -57.87 16.60
CA LEU A 33 -49.76 -57.25 17.63
C LEU A 33 -51.25 -57.33 17.31
N ALA A 34 -51.62 -57.19 16.03
CA ALA A 34 -53.00 -57.29 15.58
C ALA A 34 -53.52 -58.73 15.68
N GLU A 35 -52.72 -59.72 15.26
CA GLU A 35 -53.04 -61.14 15.33
C GLU A 35 -53.17 -61.66 16.77
N ASN A 36 -52.32 -61.19 17.69
CA ASN A 36 -52.34 -61.58 19.10
C ASN A 36 -53.41 -60.86 19.95
N SER A 37 -54.20 -59.95 19.36
CA SER A 37 -55.28 -59.28 20.10
C SER A 37 -56.46 -60.24 20.32
N TYR A 38 -56.94 -60.34 21.57
CA TYR A 38 -57.98 -61.30 21.97
C TYR A 38 -59.28 -61.13 21.16
N SER A 39 -59.58 -62.10 20.28
CA SER A 39 -60.86 -62.21 19.58
C SER A 39 -61.83 -63.04 20.42
N LEU A 40 -62.88 -62.39 20.92
CA LEU A 40 -64.09 -63.07 21.35
C LEU A 40 -65.16 -62.79 20.29
N PHE A 41 -65.62 -63.83 19.61
CA PHE A 41 -66.70 -63.80 18.61
C PHE A 41 -66.38 -63.06 17.29
N GLY A 42 -65.19 -63.28 16.72
CA GLY A 42 -64.85 -62.83 15.36
C GLY A 42 -64.60 -61.33 15.22
N LYS A 43 -64.58 -60.59 16.34
CA LYS A 43 -64.17 -59.19 16.42
C LYS A 43 -63.26 -58.99 17.64
N ALA A 44 -61.96 -59.15 17.45
CA ALA A 44 -61.01 -58.48 18.34
C ALA A 44 -60.94 -57.01 17.92
N TRP A 45 -61.15 -56.09 18.86
CA TRP A 45 -60.96 -54.64 18.66
C TRP A 45 -61.77 -53.92 17.56
N GLY A 46 -62.82 -54.53 16.99
CA GLY A 46 -63.68 -53.87 16.00
C GLY A 46 -63.00 -53.59 14.64
N VAL A 47 -61.82 -54.17 14.40
CA VAL A 47 -61.07 -54.08 13.15
C VAL A 47 -61.26 -55.37 12.37
N ASP A 48 -61.52 -55.24 11.07
CA ASP A 48 -61.54 -56.38 10.14
C ASP A 48 -60.10 -56.83 9.86
N LEU A 49 -59.76 -58.03 10.32
CA LEU A 49 -58.41 -58.58 10.20
C LEU A 49 -58.04 -58.83 8.72
N GLU A 50 -59.00 -59.18 7.88
CA GLU A 50 -58.78 -59.39 6.44
C GLU A 50 -58.44 -58.07 5.74
N GLU A 51 -59.18 -57.00 6.06
CA GLU A 51 -58.90 -55.65 5.55
C GLU A 51 -57.54 -55.13 6.05
N PHE A 52 -57.19 -55.40 7.31
CA PHE A 52 -55.90 -55.06 7.89
C PHE A 52 -54.72 -55.75 7.19
N HIS A 53 -54.81 -57.06 6.95
CA HIS A 53 -53.75 -57.78 6.21
C HIS A 53 -53.65 -57.30 4.75
N MET A 54 -54.78 -56.95 4.12
CA MET A 54 -54.78 -56.39 2.77
C MET A 54 -54.04 -55.05 2.72
N LEU A 55 -54.31 -54.14 3.65
CA LEU A 55 -53.64 -52.84 3.75
C LEU A 55 -52.13 -53.00 4.03
N THR A 56 -51.78 -53.88 4.98
CA THR A 56 -50.40 -54.17 5.36
C THR A 56 -49.60 -54.74 4.18
N ASN A 57 -50.16 -55.68 3.43
CA ASN A 57 -49.53 -56.22 2.23
C ASN A 57 -49.38 -55.18 1.11
N LYS A 58 -50.35 -54.29 0.97
CA LYS A 58 -50.25 -53.16 0.03
C LYS A 58 -49.14 -52.18 0.41
N VAL A 59 -48.98 -51.89 1.71
CA VAL A 59 -47.86 -51.08 2.22
C VAL A 59 -46.53 -51.79 1.95
N ARG A 60 -46.42 -53.09 2.29
CA ARG A 60 -45.23 -53.91 2.05
C ARG A 60 -44.83 -53.95 0.56
N ALA A 61 -45.80 -53.98 -0.35
CA ALA A 61 -45.56 -53.98 -1.80
C ALA A 61 -45.12 -52.61 -2.36
N SER A 62 -45.64 -51.50 -1.82
CA SER A 62 -45.45 -50.15 -2.40
C SER A 62 -44.36 -49.32 -1.72
N LEU A 63 -44.14 -49.53 -0.42
CA LEU A 63 -43.20 -48.78 0.40
C LEU A 63 -41.73 -48.89 -0.07
N PRO A 64 -41.20 -50.07 -0.45
CA PRO A 64 -39.82 -50.21 -0.91
C PRO A 64 -39.45 -49.26 -2.06
N ASP A 65 -40.35 -49.13 -3.02
CA ASP A 65 -40.09 -48.32 -4.20
C ASP A 65 -40.21 -46.82 -3.90
N GLU A 66 -41.10 -46.42 -2.98
CA GLU A 66 -41.18 -45.03 -2.52
C GLU A 66 -39.93 -44.63 -1.74
N VAL A 67 -39.45 -45.48 -0.81
CA VAL A 67 -38.21 -45.21 -0.06
C VAL A 67 -37.01 -45.11 -0.99
N ARG A 68 -36.91 -45.99 -2.00
CA ARG A 68 -35.87 -45.91 -3.04
C ARG A 68 -35.97 -44.63 -3.86
N ARG A 69 -37.18 -44.20 -4.24
CA ARG A 69 -37.40 -42.93 -4.94
C ARG A 69 -36.96 -41.74 -4.09
N ALA A 70 -37.42 -41.66 -2.84
CA ALA A 70 -37.06 -40.59 -1.92
C ALA A 70 -35.54 -40.52 -1.68
N THR A 71 -34.89 -41.67 -1.50
CA THR A 71 -33.43 -41.75 -1.33
C THR A 71 -32.68 -41.26 -2.57
N ARG A 72 -33.14 -41.63 -3.78
CA ARG A 72 -32.56 -41.12 -5.04
C ARG A 72 -32.71 -39.61 -5.15
N VAL A 73 -33.91 -39.09 -4.93
CA VAL A 73 -34.18 -37.65 -4.97
C VAL A 73 -33.32 -36.89 -3.95
N ALA A 74 -33.18 -37.41 -2.73
CA ALA A 74 -32.33 -36.81 -1.70
C ALA A 74 -30.86 -36.78 -2.13
N ASN A 75 -30.32 -37.90 -2.62
CA ASN A 75 -28.95 -37.98 -3.10
C ASN A 75 -28.69 -37.07 -4.30
N ASP A 76 -29.63 -36.98 -5.23
CA ASP A 76 -29.52 -36.12 -6.41
C ASP A 76 -29.61 -34.64 -6.01
N SER A 77 -30.47 -34.31 -5.04
CA SER A 77 -30.53 -32.96 -4.45
C SER A 77 -29.21 -32.58 -3.79
N ASP A 78 -28.62 -33.46 -2.97
CA ASP A 78 -27.34 -33.20 -2.31
C ASP A 78 -26.21 -33.01 -3.35
N LYS A 79 -26.20 -33.78 -4.44
CA LYS A 79 -25.26 -33.59 -5.56
C LYS A 79 -25.45 -32.24 -6.25
N ILE A 80 -26.70 -31.86 -6.55
CA ILE A 80 -27.01 -30.57 -7.18
C ILE A 80 -26.54 -29.42 -6.29
N VAL A 81 -26.83 -29.48 -4.98
CA VAL A 81 -26.41 -28.46 -4.03
C VAL A 81 -24.88 -28.39 -3.93
N SER A 82 -24.20 -29.54 -3.91
CA SER A 82 -22.74 -29.57 -3.89
C SER A 82 -22.13 -28.98 -5.17
N ALA A 83 -22.67 -29.33 -6.34
CA ALA A 83 -22.21 -28.80 -7.61
C ALA A 83 -22.44 -27.29 -7.72
N ALA A 84 -23.62 -26.80 -7.31
CA ALA A 84 -23.94 -25.38 -7.30
C ALA A 84 -23.04 -24.58 -6.35
N LYS A 85 -22.68 -25.14 -5.19
CA LYS A 85 -21.72 -24.50 -4.27
C LYS A 85 -20.33 -24.41 -4.87
N GLU A 86 -19.86 -25.47 -5.51
CA GLU A 86 -18.56 -25.48 -6.17
C GLU A 86 -18.51 -24.46 -7.32
N GLU A 87 -19.55 -24.44 -8.15
CA GLU A 87 -19.66 -23.46 -9.24
C GLU A 87 -19.72 -22.02 -8.71
N ALA A 88 -20.47 -21.78 -7.63
CA ALA A 88 -20.53 -20.47 -6.98
C ALA A 88 -19.16 -20.03 -6.44
N ASN A 89 -18.38 -20.94 -5.85
CA ASN A 89 -17.03 -20.65 -5.38
C ASN A 89 -16.09 -20.29 -6.55
N ILE A 90 -16.14 -21.06 -7.65
CA ILE A 90 -15.36 -20.79 -8.86
C ILE A 90 -15.72 -19.41 -9.44
N ILE A 91 -17.00 -19.07 -9.49
CA ILE A 91 -17.46 -17.76 -9.98
C ILE A 91 -16.96 -16.64 -9.06
N ALA A 92 -17.04 -16.82 -7.74
CA ALA A 92 -16.58 -15.83 -6.77
C ALA A 92 -15.07 -15.59 -6.89
N GLU A 93 -14.27 -16.65 -7.01
CA GLU A 93 -12.82 -16.56 -7.20
C GLU A 93 -12.48 -15.81 -8.50
N LYS A 94 -13.10 -16.19 -9.62
CA LYS A 94 -12.91 -15.50 -10.90
C LYS A 94 -13.31 -14.03 -10.84
N ALA A 95 -14.39 -13.70 -10.13
CA ALA A 95 -14.84 -12.31 -9.98
C ALA A 95 -13.84 -11.47 -9.17
N ILE A 96 -13.24 -12.06 -8.12
CA ILE A 96 -12.20 -11.40 -7.32
C ILE A 96 -10.95 -11.16 -8.17
N ASP A 97 -10.50 -12.17 -8.92
CA ASP A 97 -9.34 -12.04 -9.81
C ASP A 97 -9.56 -10.96 -10.89
N GLU A 98 -10.73 -10.95 -11.52
CA GLU A 98 -11.08 -9.95 -12.52
C GLU A 98 -11.13 -8.55 -11.91
N ALA A 99 -11.75 -8.39 -10.73
CA ALA A 99 -11.78 -7.11 -10.04
C ALA A 99 -10.37 -6.60 -9.71
N ASN A 100 -9.49 -7.48 -9.23
CA ASN A 100 -8.10 -7.14 -8.96
C ASN A 100 -7.37 -6.71 -10.23
N ARG A 101 -7.59 -7.41 -11.35
CA ARG A 101 -7.01 -7.06 -12.65
C ARG A 101 -7.47 -5.67 -13.10
N VAL A 102 -8.77 -5.39 -13.05
CA VAL A 102 -9.33 -4.09 -13.44
C VAL A 102 -8.75 -2.94 -12.60
N VAL A 103 -8.63 -3.14 -11.28
CA VAL A 103 -8.02 -2.14 -10.40
C VAL A 103 -6.56 -1.88 -10.75
N GLU A 104 -5.80 -2.93 -11.05
CA GLU A 104 -4.39 -2.81 -11.41
C GLU A 104 -4.21 -2.11 -12.76
N GLU A 105 -5.00 -2.47 -13.77
CA GLU A 105 -5.01 -1.80 -15.07
C GLU A 105 -5.38 -0.31 -14.95
N ALA A 106 -6.38 0.02 -14.13
CA ALA A 106 -6.78 1.40 -13.87
C ALA A 106 -5.67 2.20 -13.20
N ARG A 107 -4.94 1.61 -12.23
CA ARG A 107 -3.77 2.24 -11.58
C ARG A 107 -2.66 2.52 -12.58
N GLN A 108 -2.34 1.55 -13.43
CA GLN A 108 -1.30 1.72 -14.46
C GLN A 108 -1.69 2.81 -15.46
N MET A 109 -2.95 2.85 -15.89
CA MET A 109 -3.46 3.89 -16.78
C MET A 109 -3.41 5.27 -16.12
N ALA A 110 -3.82 5.39 -14.85
CA ALA A 110 -3.74 6.64 -14.10
C ALA A 110 -2.30 7.14 -13.95
N ALA A 111 -1.36 6.25 -13.62
CA ALA A 111 0.05 6.60 -13.53
C ALA A 111 0.60 7.11 -14.88
N LYS A 112 0.24 6.44 -15.98
CA LYS A 112 0.60 6.88 -17.34
C LYS A 112 0.00 8.23 -17.67
N LEU A 113 -1.29 8.45 -17.38
CA LEU A 113 -1.96 9.73 -17.61
C LEU A 113 -1.30 10.87 -16.85
N ILE A 114 -0.90 10.65 -15.59
CA ILE A 114 -0.17 11.64 -14.79
C ILE A 114 1.19 11.95 -15.41
N ASP A 115 1.95 10.94 -15.84
CA ASP A 115 3.27 11.17 -16.44
C ASP A 115 3.16 11.86 -17.82
N THR A 116 2.18 11.46 -18.63
CA THR A 116 1.88 12.09 -19.92
C THR A 116 1.12 13.41 -19.81
N SER A 117 0.65 13.76 -18.61
CA SER A 117 -0.16 14.96 -18.42
C SER A 117 0.65 16.17 -18.87
N GLU A 118 0.06 16.95 -19.76
CA GLU A 118 0.67 18.18 -20.26
C GLU A 118 1.02 19.13 -19.11
N ILE A 119 0.27 19.08 -18.02
CA ILE A 119 0.56 19.82 -16.79
C ILE A 119 1.91 19.41 -16.18
N ASN A 120 2.21 18.11 -16.10
CA ASN A 120 3.48 17.62 -15.58
C ASN A 120 4.66 17.99 -16.50
N ARG A 121 4.44 17.92 -17.83
CA ARG A 121 5.43 18.36 -18.81
C ARG A 121 5.70 19.86 -18.70
N LEU A 122 4.66 20.68 -18.62
CA LEU A 122 4.75 22.13 -18.44
C LEU A 122 5.42 22.48 -17.10
N ALA A 123 5.05 21.81 -16.01
CA ALA A 123 5.66 22.02 -14.70
C ALA A 123 7.17 21.68 -14.70
N LYS A 124 7.57 20.57 -15.32
CA LYS A 124 8.99 20.21 -15.49
C LYS A 124 9.74 21.25 -16.32
N ALA A 125 9.17 21.70 -17.44
CA ALA A 125 9.78 22.74 -18.27
C ALA A 125 9.92 24.07 -17.51
N GLN A 126 8.87 24.50 -16.82
CA GLN A 126 8.90 25.72 -16.01
C GLN A 126 9.91 25.63 -14.87
N ALA A 127 10.04 24.46 -14.22
CA ALA A 127 11.05 24.25 -13.19
C ALA A 127 12.47 24.35 -13.76
N GLN A 128 12.71 23.80 -14.94
CA GLN A 128 14.00 23.93 -15.65
C GLN A 128 14.29 25.39 -16.01
N ASP A 129 13.31 26.14 -16.50
CA ASP A 129 13.47 27.56 -16.82
C ASP A 129 13.77 28.40 -15.56
N ILE A 130 13.08 28.13 -14.45
CA ILE A 130 13.36 28.79 -13.17
C ILE A 130 14.80 28.50 -12.72
N MET A 131 15.23 27.24 -12.78
CA MET A 131 16.60 26.86 -12.40
C MET A 131 17.65 27.53 -13.29
N ALA A 132 17.45 27.52 -14.61
CA ALA A 132 18.35 28.16 -15.56
C ALA A 132 18.45 29.68 -15.31
N ASN A 133 17.31 30.33 -15.03
CA ASN A 133 17.26 31.75 -14.71
C ASN A 133 17.93 32.07 -13.36
N ALA A 134 17.72 31.24 -12.33
CA ALA A 134 18.38 31.38 -11.04
C ALA A 134 19.90 31.26 -11.17
N GLU A 135 20.37 30.27 -11.93
CA GLU A 135 21.80 30.09 -12.18
C GLU A 135 22.41 31.25 -12.97
N ALA A 136 21.70 31.75 -14.00
CA ALA A 136 22.12 32.92 -14.76
C ALA A 136 22.22 34.17 -13.87
N SER A 137 21.20 34.42 -13.05
CA SER A 137 21.19 35.53 -12.09
C SER A 137 22.33 35.39 -11.06
N ALA A 138 22.56 34.19 -10.54
CA ALA A 138 23.65 33.93 -9.60
C ALA A 138 25.04 34.13 -10.20
N ARG A 139 25.22 33.84 -11.51
CA ARG A 139 26.46 34.16 -12.23
C ARG A 139 26.64 35.67 -12.39
N GLU A 140 25.58 36.38 -12.74
CA GLU A 140 25.63 37.82 -12.94
C GLU A 140 25.91 38.58 -11.64
N ILE A 141 25.29 38.16 -10.52
CA ILE A 141 25.57 38.72 -9.19
C ILE A 141 27.05 38.49 -8.81
N ARG A 142 27.58 37.29 -9.04
CA ARG A 142 29.01 37.01 -8.78
C ARG A 142 29.92 37.89 -9.61
N ARG A 143 29.66 38.01 -10.91
CA ARG A 143 30.43 38.88 -11.80
C ARG A 143 30.42 40.33 -11.33
N GLY A 144 29.24 40.87 -10.99
CA GLY A 144 29.10 42.22 -10.47
C GLY A 144 29.81 42.44 -9.14
N ALA A 145 29.79 41.44 -8.24
CA ALA A 145 30.52 41.49 -6.98
C ALA A 145 32.05 41.49 -7.18
N ASP A 146 32.56 40.67 -8.09
CA ASP A 146 33.98 40.62 -8.44
C ASP A 146 34.46 41.92 -9.08
N GLU A 147 33.65 42.52 -9.95
CA GLU A 147 33.92 43.82 -10.56
C GLU A 147 33.95 44.94 -9.52
N TYR A 148 32.95 44.98 -8.63
CA TYR A 148 32.92 45.93 -7.53
C TYR A 148 34.15 45.78 -6.61
N ALA A 149 34.50 44.55 -6.24
CA ALA A 149 35.68 44.28 -5.42
C ALA A 149 36.97 44.76 -6.12
N ARG A 150 37.09 44.55 -7.44
CA ARG A 150 38.23 45.05 -8.23
C ARG A 150 38.31 46.58 -8.17
N ASP A 151 37.20 47.28 -8.38
CA ASP A 151 37.17 48.74 -8.37
C ASP A 151 37.55 49.32 -7.00
N VAL A 152 37.01 48.72 -5.92
CA VAL A 152 37.36 49.10 -4.54
C VAL A 152 38.85 48.87 -4.27
N LEU A 153 39.40 47.73 -4.68
CA LEU A 153 40.82 47.42 -4.51
C LEU A 153 41.71 48.39 -5.30
N ALA A 154 41.34 48.72 -6.55
CA ALA A 154 42.06 49.70 -7.36
C ALA A 154 42.01 51.12 -6.75
N ALA A 155 40.87 51.53 -6.20
CA ALA A 155 40.75 52.79 -5.47
C ALA A 155 41.65 52.82 -4.23
N MET A 156 41.70 51.72 -3.47
CA MET A 156 42.57 51.58 -2.30
C MET A 156 44.05 51.62 -2.69
N GLU A 157 44.45 50.95 -3.77
CA GLU A 157 45.81 50.97 -4.30
C GLU A 157 46.26 52.40 -4.63
N ASN A 158 45.42 53.16 -5.35
CA ASN A 158 45.68 54.56 -5.66
C ASN A 158 45.82 55.41 -4.39
N HIS A 159 44.99 55.17 -3.38
CA HIS A 159 45.07 55.89 -2.11
C HIS A 159 46.37 55.59 -1.37
N LEU A 160 46.79 54.33 -1.31
CA LEU A 160 48.06 53.91 -0.71
C LEU A 160 49.27 54.48 -1.46
N ALA A 161 49.23 54.51 -2.80
CA ALA A 161 50.27 55.13 -3.62
C ALA A 161 50.46 56.61 -3.29
N ASN A 162 49.35 57.35 -3.12
CA ASN A 162 49.38 58.75 -2.71
C ASN A 162 50.00 58.94 -1.31
N VAL A 163 49.61 58.10 -0.34
CA VAL A 163 50.18 58.12 1.02
C VAL A 163 51.68 57.82 1.00
N MET A 164 52.10 56.81 0.23
CA MET A 164 53.52 56.46 0.05
C MET A 164 54.31 57.61 -0.58
N GLY A 165 53.77 58.26 -1.61
CA GLY A 165 54.39 59.43 -2.23
C GLY A 165 54.53 60.61 -1.26
N ALA A 166 53.54 60.84 -0.38
CA ALA A 166 53.63 61.85 0.67
C ALA A 166 54.71 61.51 1.72
N LEU A 167 54.81 60.24 2.12
CA LEU A 167 55.86 59.75 3.04
C LEU A 167 57.27 59.91 2.45
N GLN A 168 57.47 59.55 1.18
CA GLN A 168 58.76 59.74 0.50
C GLN A 168 59.17 61.21 0.47
N LYS A 169 58.27 62.11 0.04
CA LYS A 169 58.53 63.56 0.07
C LYS A 169 58.82 64.07 1.48
N GLY A 170 58.11 63.54 2.49
CA GLY A 170 58.35 63.85 3.90
C GLY A 170 59.74 63.42 4.36
N ARG A 171 60.19 62.22 3.97
CA ARG A 171 61.53 61.70 4.26
C ARG A 171 62.63 62.50 3.58
N GLU A 172 62.50 62.80 2.29
CA GLU A 172 63.47 63.63 1.55
C GLU A 172 63.65 65.00 2.21
N LYS A 173 62.54 65.67 2.59
CA LYS A 173 62.62 66.95 3.30
C LYS A 173 63.33 66.84 4.65
N LEU A 174 63.13 65.74 5.38
CA LEU A 174 63.80 65.52 6.66
C LEU A 174 65.30 65.28 6.46
N GLU A 175 65.68 64.49 5.45
CA GLU A 175 67.07 64.20 5.11
C GLU A 175 67.81 65.48 4.69
N VAL A 176 67.20 66.32 3.84
CA VAL A 176 67.75 67.64 3.49
C VAL A 176 67.96 68.51 4.74
N ARG A 177 67.00 68.50 5.69
CA ARG A 177 67.14 69.24 6.96
C ARG A 177 68.28 68.70 7.83
N ILE A 178 68.48 67.38 7.88
CA ILE A 178 69.56 66.75 8.65
C ILE A 178 70.92 67.10 8.04
N SER A 179 71.07 66.99 6.72
CA SER A 179 72.33 67.31 6.01
C SER A 179 72.70 68.80 6.09
N SER A 180 71.71 69.69 6.17
CA SER A 180 71.94 71.14 6.37
C SER A 180 72.22 71.55 7.82
N GLN A 181 72.16 70.63 8.78
CA GLN A 181 72.47 70.87 10.20
C GLN A 181 73.84 70.29 10.65
N GLN A 182 74.65 69.73 9.75
CA GLN A 182 76.04 69.39 10.10
C GLN A 182 76.85 70.67 10.40
N PRO A 183 77.48 70.80 11.59
CA PRO A 183 78.28 71.98 11.91
C PRO A 183 79.54 71.97 11.04
N VAL A 184 79.78 73.07 10.32
CA VAL A 184 81.09 73.39 9.74
C VAL A 184 82.10 73.52 10.88
N GLU A 185 83.00 72.56 10.97
CA GLU A 185 84.17 72.62 11.85
C GLU A 185 84.95 73.90 11.53
N ALA A 186 85.10 74.75 12.55
CA ALA A 186 85.57 76.12 12.43
C ALA A 186 87.04 76.17 11.99
N ALA A 187 87.28 76.53 10.73
CA ALA A 187 88.58 77.01 10.29
C ALA A 187 88.85 78.39 10.91
N ILE A 188 89.60 78.42 12.02
CA ILE A 188 90.07 79.65 12.68
C ILE A 188 91.16 80.29 11.79
N PRO A 189 90.99 81.53 11.29
CA PRO A 189 92.08 82.22 10.61
C PRO A 189 93.07 82.77 11.65
N ALA A 190 94.28 82.20 11.70
CA ALA A 190 95.35 82.72 12.55
C ALA A 190 95.78 84.12 12.06
N GLY A 191 95.58 85.09 12.93
CA GLY A 191 95.87 86.49 12.71
C GLY A 191 97.36 86.82 12.50
N ARG A 192 97.54 87.92 11.79
CA ARG A 192 98.77 88.68 11.55
C ARG A 192 99.53 88.97 12.85
N GLY A 193 100.75 88.44 12.98
CA GLY A 193 101.73 88.76 14.03
C GLY A 193 103.02 89.34 13.43
N ILE A 194 103.51 90.41 14.04
CA ILE A 194 104.53 91.36 13.57
C ILE A 194 105.97 90.95 13.96
N ARG A 195 106.91 91.16 13.03
CA ARG A 195 108.37 91.45 13.10
C ARG A 195 109.22 90.90 14.26
N ARG A 196 110.38 90.31 13.92
CA ARG A 196 111.70 90.96 14.04
C ARG A 196 112.64 90.46 12.96
#